data_AF-A0A1H9BW52-F1
#
_entry.id   AF-A0A1H9BW52-F1
#
_cell.length_a   1.000
_cell.length_b   1.000
_cell.length_c   1.000
_cell.angle_alpha   90.00
_cell.angle_beta   90.00
_cell.angle_gamma   90.00
#
_symmetry.space_group_name_H-M   'P 1'
#
loop_
_entity.id
_entity.type
_entity.pdbx_description
1 polymer ?
#
loop_
_entity_poly.entity_id
_entity_poly.type
_entity_poly.pdbx_seq_one_letter_code
_entity_poly.pdbx_strand_id
1 'polypeptide(L)'
;MKNIFLNFIILFSICSFSQNRKMNISSNNNEISILINQDEKNIENYIIQFEESSVLKLEGEYTDFQIIFDLKNKQLNIKISDKIYYFIIDRKISNENFYSCIGLSKRIGDFEIKKGNSNTSFFDLNINKLSSNNSTLSMSCTSGGTGATECSVNSTIGPVSTGCQVSCGTGYYACCNDDTTVCKCIAKSKSISQERFSLMINPTKDLIKFEGSNFAKHKIRIFNMNGEMFIDNIVLTNEINISKLTPNIYIYHIYDENGYEQEGKLIIKN
;
A
#
# COMPACT_ATOMS: atom_id res chain seq x y z
N MET A 1 -57.42 -2.11 9.39
CA MET A 1 -56.08 -1.55 9.65
C MET A 1 -55.24 -1.73 8.39
N LYS A 2 -54.86 -0.63 7.73
CA LYS A 2 -54.10 -0.62 6.46
C LYS A 2 -52.61 -0.51 6.78
N ASN A 3 -51.82 -1.47 6.32
CA ASN A 3 -50.35 -1.39 6.35
C ASN A 3 -49.88 -0.40 5.28
N ILE A 4 -49.27 0.70 5.72
CA ILE A 4 -48.57 1.65 4.86
C ILE A 4 -47.14 1.11 4.71
N PHE A 5 -46.84 0.52 3.56
CA PHE A 5 -45.47 0.23 3.14
C PHE A 5 -44.83 1.55 2.70
N LEU A 6 -43.97 2.11 3.55
CA LEU A 6 -43.15 3.27 3.24
C LEU A 6 -41.97 2.81 2.36
N ASN A 7 -42.15 2.88 1.04
CA ASN A 7 -41.06 2.69 0.08
C ASN A 7 -40.07 3.87 0.21
N PHE A 8 -38.96 3.62 0.90
CA PHE A 8 -37.81 4.52 0.91
C PHE A 8 -37.03 4.34 -0.40
N ILE A 9 -37.46 5.02 -1.45
CA ILE A 9 -36.66 5.19 -2.67
C ILE A 9 -35.58 6.21 -2.33
N ILE A 10 -34.40 5.73 -1.96
CA ILE A 10 -33.19 6.55 -1.89
C ILE A 10 -32.79 6.84 -3.33
N LEU A 11 -33.29 7.96 -3.86
CA LEU A 11 -32.72 8.64 -5.02
C LEU A 11 -31.31 9.12 -4.63
N PHE A 12 -30.30 8.27 -4.81
CA PHE A 12 -28.94 8.75 -4.98
C PHE A 12 -28.94 9.57 -6.27
N SER A 13 -29.03 10.89 -6.11
CA SER A 13 -28.78 11.84 -7.17
C SER A 13 -27.33 11.60 -7.63
N ILE A 14 -27.18 10.86 -8.72
CA ILE A 14 -25.94 10.77 -9.47
C ILE A 14 -25.77 12.16 -10.10
N CYS A 15 -25.21 13.09 -9.33
CA CYS A 15 -24.58 14.26 -9.93
C CYS A 15 -23.41 13.73 -10.74
N SER A 16 -23.69 13.32 -11.97
CA SER A 16 -22.69 13.13 -13.01
C SER A 16 -22.12 14.52 -13.30
N PHE A 17 -21.20 14.97 -12.45
CA PHE A 17 -20.25 15.98 -12.86
C PHE A 17 -19.50 15.36 -14.04
N SER A 18 -19.95 15.71 -15.24
CA SER A 18 -19.24 15.47 -16.49
C SER A 18 -17.99 16.33 -16.47
N GLN A 19 -17.05 15.99 -15.59
CA GLN A 19 -15.67 16.47 -15.71
C GLN A 19 -15.17 15.90 -17.03
N ASN A 20 -14.61 16.76 -17.88
CA ASN A 20 -14.02 16.41 -19.18
C ASN A 20 -12.76 15.56 -18.96
N ARG A 21 -12.93 14.35 -18.43
CA ARG A 21 -11.81 13.45 -18.15
C ARG A 21 -11.32 12.87 -19.46
N LYS A 22 -10.02 12.94 -19.67
CA LYS A 22 -9.33 12.27 -20.79
C LYS A 22 -8.46 11.16 -20.23
N MET A 23 -8.61 9.96 -20.78
CA MET A 23 -7.75 8.82 -20.47
C MET A 23 -6.81 8.56 -21.64
N ASN A 24 -5.51 8.57 -21.37
CA ASN A 24 -4.47 8.16 -22.31
C ASN A 24 -3.94 6.79 -21.86
N ILE A 25 -3.90 5.84 -22.77
CA ILE A 25 -3.31 4.52 -22.51
C ILE A 25 -2.09 4.32 -23.40
N SER A 26 -0.99 3.87 -22.81
CA SER A 26 0.13 3.27 -23.56
C SER A 26 0.44 1.88 -23.04
N SER A 27 0.79 0.98 -23.94
CA SER A 27 1.37 -0.31 -23.61
C SER A 27 2.85 -0.37 -24.01
N ASN A 28 3.68 -0.99 -23.17
CA ASN A 28 5.04 -1.40 -23.51
C ASN A 28 5.23 -2.83 -23.01
N ASN A 29 5.58 -3.79 -23.87
CA ASN A 29 5.87 -5.20 -23.59
C ASN A 29 5.09 -5.85 -22.41
N ASN A 30 5.49 -5.57 -21.17
CA ASN A 30 4.95 -6.12 -19.92
C ASN A 30 4.25 -5.09 -19.01
N GLU A 31 3.96 -3.89 -19.50
CA GLU A 31 3.37 -2.78 -18.73
C GLU A 31 2.30 -2.04 -19.53
N ILE A 32 1.17 -1.72 -18.88
CA ILE A 32 0.19 -0.76 -19.36
C ILE A 32 0.18 0.43 -18.39
N SER A 33 0.34 1.63 -18.95
CA SER A 33 0.23 2.90 -18.24
C SER A 33 -1.04 3.60 -18.67
N ILE A 34 -1.86 4.00 -17.69
CA ILE A 34 -3.17 4.62 -17.89
C ILE A 34 -3.17 5.96 -17.17
N LEU A 35 -3.13 7.04 -17.95
CA LEU A 35 -3.09 8.40 -17.47
C LEU A 35 -4.47 9.03 -17.60
N ILE A 36 -5.07 9.41 -16.48
CA ILE A 36 -6.37 10.07 -16.45
C ILE A 36 -6.17 11.50 -16.00
N ASN A 37 -6.44 12.42 -16.90
CA ASN A 37 -6.48 13.84 -16.60
C ASN A 37 -7.82 14.14 -15.91
N GLN A 38 -7.78 14.46 -14.61
CA GLN A 38 -8.95 14.93 -13.87
C GLN A 38 -9.12 16.45 -14.06
N ASP A 39 -8.02 17.20 -13.89
CA ASP A 39 -7.89 18.66 -14.07
C ASP A 39 -6.43 19.00 -14.45
N GLU A 40 -6.13 20.24 -14.90
CA GLU A 40 -4.78 20.70 -15.32
C GLU A 40 -3.64 20.40 -14.33
N LYS A 41 -3.96 20.14 -13.06
CA LYS A 41 -3.00 19.90 -11.97
C LYS A 41 -3.06 18.49 -11.37
N ASN A 42 -4.03 17.66 -11.75
CA ASN A 42 -4.22 16.35 -11.12
C ASN A 42 -4.35 15.27 -12.20
N ILE A 43 -3.26 14.54 -12.38
CA ILE A 43 -3.22 13.38 -13.26
C ILE A 43 -3.15 12.13 -12.38
N GLU A 44 -4.06 11.19 -12.59
CA GLU A 44 -3.97 9.84 -12.03
C GLU A 44 -3.19 8.96 -13.02
N ASN A 45 -2.22 8.21 -12.54
CA ASN A 45 -1.50 7.22 -13.33
C ASN A 45 -1.70 5.82 -12.73
N TYR A 46 -2.29 4.91 -13.51
CA TYR A 46 -2.40 3.50 -13.16
C TYR A 46 -1.40 2.70 -13.99
N ILE A 47 -0.52 1.96 -13.30
CA ILE A 47 0.49 1.11 -13.92
C ILE A 47 0.11 -0.34 -13.64
N ILE A 48 -0.07 -1.11 -14.71
CA ILE A 48 -0.44 -2.53 -14.67
C ILE A 48 0.72 -3.33 -15.25
N GLN A 49 1.26 -4.29 -14.50
CA GLN A 49 2.39 -5.11 -14.92
C GLN A 49 1.95 -6.55 -15.18
N PHE A 50 2.46 -7.16 -16.25
CA PHE A 50 2.11 -8.50 -16.73
C PHE A 50 3.30 -9.47 -16.64
N GLU A 51 3.00 -10.77 -16.47
CA GLU A 51 4.02 -11.84 -16.40
C GLU A 51 4.55 -12.24 -17.79
N GLU A 52 3.68 -12.26 -18.81
CA GLU A 52 4.02 -12.64 -20.18
C GLU A 52 3.85 -11.48 -21.16
N SER A 53 4.67 -11.48 -22.22
CA SER A 53 4.67 -10.48 -23.31
C SER A 53 3.54 -10.69 -24.34
N SER A 54 2.49 -11.45 -24.02
CA SER A 54 1.31 -11.59 -24.87
C SER A 54 0.46 -10.31 -24.76
N VAL A 55 0.93 -9.29 -25.49
CA VAL A 55 0.57 -7.87 -25.34
C VAL A 55 -0.91 -7.61 -25.61
N LEU A 56 -1.63 -7.22 -24.58
CA LEU A 56 -2.81 -6.39 -24.74
C LEU A 56 -2.36 -5.02 -25.26
N LYS A 57 -2.43 -4.82 -26.58
CA LYS A 57 -2.13 -3.53 -27.21
C LYS A 57 -3.34 -2.61 -27.05
N LEU A 58 -3.41 -1.97 -25.89
CA LEU A 58 -4.31 -0.86 -25.63
C LEU A 58 -3.53 0.43 -25.78
N GLU A 59 -3.77 1.16 -26.87
CA GLU A 59 -3.15 2.45 -27.13
C GLU A 59 -4.22 3.41 -27.65
N GLY A 60 -4.27 4.62 -27.11
CA GLY A 60 -5.21 5.63 -27.56
C GLY A 60 -5.60 6.64 -26.49
N GLU A 61 -6.38 7.63 -26.93
CA GLU A 61 -7.04 8.62 -26.07
C GLU A 61 -8.55 8.33 -26.04
N TYR A 62 -9.13 8.31 -24.84
CA TYR A 62 -10.53 7.96 -24.62
C TYR A 62 -11.21 9.00 -23.73
N THR A 63 -12.43 9.39 -24.11
CA THR A 63 -13.29 10.32 -23.35
C THR A 63 -14.46 9.61 -22.65
N ASP A 64 -14.85 8.43 -23.12
CA ASP A 64 -15.90 7.60 -22.54
C ASP A 64 -15.29 6.34 -21.92
N PHE A 65 -15.03 6.40 -20.62
CA PHE A 65 -14.46 5.29 -19.87
C PHE A 65 -14.96 5.24 -18.43
N GLN A 66 -14.88 4.06 -17.82
CA GLN A 66 -15.12 3.84 -16.40
C GLN A 66 -14.04 2.93 -15.82
N ILE A 67 -13.54 3.28 -14.64
CA ILE A 67 -12.61 2.44 -13.88
C ILE A 67 -13.29 2.01 -12.59
N ILE A 68 -13.39 0.70 -12.38
CA ILE A 68 -14.04 0.11 -11.21
C ILE A 68 -13.04 -0.81 -10.50
N PHE A 69 -12.82 -0.56 -9.22
CA PHE A 69 -11.99 -1.40 -8.35
C PHE A 69 -12.89 -2.33 -7.54
N ASP A 70 -12.81 -3.62 -7.83
CA ASP A 70 -13.43 -4.66 -7.00
C ASP A 70 -12.38 -5.22 -6.04
N LEU A 71 -12.26 -4.55 -4.88
CA LEU A 71 -11.30 -4.93 -3.84
C LEU A 71 -11.57 -6.33 -3.28
N LYS A 72 -12.83 -6.77 -3.24
CA LYS A 72 -13.21 -8.09 -2.74
C LYS A 72 -12.66 -9.19 -3.64
N ASN A 73 -12.71 -8.97 -4.95
CA ASN A 73 -12.23 -9.93 -5.94
C ASN A 73 -10.80 -9.66 -6.43
N LYS A 74 -10.13 -8.63 -5.88
CA LYS A 74 -8.79 -8.17 -6.31
C LYS A 74 -8.72 -7.90 -7.81
N GLN A 75 -9.73 -7.20 -8.32
CA GLN A 75 -9.97 -7.03 -9.74
C GLN A 75 -10.10 -5.55 -10.12
N LEU A 76 -9.52 -5.18 -11.26
CA LEU A 76 -9.65 -3.88 -11.88
C LEU A 76 -10.44 -4.04 -13.19
N ASN A 77 -11.54 -3.30 -13.32
CA ASN A 77 -12.36 -3.29 -14.53
C ASN A 77 -12.21 -1.94 -15.22
N ILE A 78 -11.85 -1.97 -16.50
CA ILE A 78 -11.77 -0.78 -17.33
C ILE A 78 -12.79 -0.93 -18.44
N LYS A 79 -13.86 -0.14 -18.37
CA LYS A 79 -14.83 -0.03 -19.46
C LYS A 79 -14.39 1.10 -20.38
N ILE A 80 -14.25 0.82 -21.67
CA ILE A 80 -13.94 1.80 -22.72
C ILE A 80 -15.03 1.64 -23.79
N SER A 81 -15.89 2.65 -23.92
CA SER A 81 -17.11 2.52 -24.74
C SER A 81 -17.90 1.25 -24.35
N ASP A 82 -18.13 0.32 -25.28
CA ASP A 82 -18.88 -0.93 -25.03
C ASP A 82 -18.01 -2.12 -24.59
N LYS A 83 -16.69 -1.95 -24.50
CA LYS A 83 -15.76 -3.04 -24.13
C LYS A 83 -15.38 -2.95 -22.66
N ILE A 84 -15.30 -4.08 -21.99
CA ILE A 84 -14.85 -4.19 -20.60
C ILE A 84 -13.59 -5.06 -20.55
N TYR A 85 -12.52 -4.52 -20.00
CA TYR A 85 -11.25 -5.19 -19.77
C TYR A 85 -11.14 -5.56 -18.28
N TYR A 86 -10.83 -6.82 -18.00
CA TYR A 86 -10.75 -7.35 -16.65
C TYR A 86 -9.29 -7.71 -16.30
N PHE A 87 -8.75 -7.05 -15.28
CA PHE A 87 -7.38 -7.28 -14.80
C PHE A 87 -7.45 -7.89 -13.40
N ILE A 88 -6.74 -9.00 -13.17
CA ILE A 88 -6.71 -9.69 -11.88
C ILE A 88 -5.28 -9.80 -11.39
N ILE A 89 -5.08 -9.41 -10.12
CA ILE A 89 -3.79 -9.50 -9.45
C ILE A 89 -3.67 -10.88 -8.80
N ASP A 90 -2.60 -11.61 -9.12
CA ASP A 90 -2.15 -12.78 -8.35
C ASP A 90 -3.13 -13.98 -8.31
N ARG A 91 -3.88 -14.20 -9.40
CA ARG A 91 -4.69 -15.42 -9.57
C ARG A 91 -4.62 -15.94 -11.00
N LYS A 92 -4.21 -17.20 -11.16
CA LYS A 92 -4.40 -17.98 -12.39
C LYS A 92 -5.89 -18.32 -12.55
N ILE A 93 -6.70 -17.36 -13.00
CA ILE A 93 -8.09 -17.62 -13.36
C ILE A 93 -8.12 -18.01 -14.83
N SER A 94 -8.45 -19.27 -15.10
CA SER A 94 -8.63 -19.80 -16.45
C SER A 94 -10.00 -19.41 -16.98
N ASN A 95 -10.14 -18.21 -17.56
CA ASN A 95 -11.34 -17.78 -18.29
C ASN A 95 -10.94 -16.80 -19.40
N GLU A 96 -11.69 -16.80 -20.51
CA GLU A 96 -11.29 -16.17 -21.79
C GLU A 96 -11.19 -14.63 -21.79
N ASN A 97 -11.43 -13.95 -20.67
CA ASN A 97 -11.51 -12.48 -20.62
C ASN A 97 -10.67 -11.84 -19.51
N PHE A 98 -9.80 -12.59 -18.82
CA PHE A 98 -8.98 -12.05 -17.74
C PHE A 98 -7.53 -11.93 -18.14
N TYR A 99 -6.96 -10.76 -17.85
CA TYR A 99 -5.52 -10.53 -17.96
C TYR A 99 -4.89 -10.69 -16.58
N SER A 100 -4.01 -11.70 -16.45
CA SER A 100 -3.23 -11.95 -15.23
C SER A 100 -2.16 -10.88 -15.10
N CYS A 101 -2.14 -10.20 -13.95
CA CYS A 101 -1.19 -9.12 -13.66
C CYS A 101 -0.36 -9.48 -12.44
N ILE A 102 0.92 -9.14 -12.47
CA ILE A 102 1.84 -9.28 -11.32
C ILE A 102 1.76 -8.08 -10.37
N GLY A 103 1.29 -6.92 -10.86
CA GLY A 103 1.26 -5.70 -10.07
C GLY A 103 0.28 -4.66 -10.61
N LEU A 104 -0.26 -3.87 -9.68
CA LEU A 104 -1.07 -2.69 -9.94
C LEU A 104 -0.60 -1.56 -9.03
N SER A 105 -0.20 -0.44 -9.61
CA SER A 105 0.19 0.77 -8.88
C SER A 105 -0.71 1.93 -9.27
N LYS A 106 -1.14 2.73 -8.28
CA LYS A 106 -1.83 4.01 -8.50
C LYS A 106 -0.91 5.13 -8.02
N ARG A 107 -0.64 6.10 -8.90
CA ARG A 107 0.11 7.33 -8.58
C ARG A 107 -0.76 8.54 -8.88
N ILE A 108 -0.62 9.60 -8.09
CA ILE A 108 -1.31 10.87 -8.32
C ILE A 108 -0.27 11.97 -8.22
N GLY A 109 -0.28 12.91 -9.15
CA GLY A 109 0.62 14.06 -9.11
C GLY A 109 0.62 14.86 -10.40
N ASP A 110 1.53 15.82 -10.45
CA ASP A 110 1.87 16.59 -11.64
C ASP A 110 2.78 15.73 -12.53
N PHE A 111 2.26 15.21 -13.64
CA PHE A 111 3.05 14.45 -14.62
C PHE A 111 3.24 15.28 -15.89
N GLU A 112 4.49 15.48 -16.31
CA GLU A 112 4.79 16.08 -17.61
C GLU A 112 4.68 15.01 -18.70
N ILE A 113 3.73 15.16 -19.62
CA ILE A 113 3.62 14.27 -20.78
C ILE A 113 4.54 14.79 -21.88
N LYS A 114 5.71 14.18 -22.05
CA LYS A 114 6.58 14.44 -23.20
C LYS A 114 6.22 13.52 -24.34
N LYS A 115 5.87 14.09 -25.50
CA LYS A 115 5.64 13.31 -26.72
C LYS A 115 7.01 13.00 -27.35
N GLY A 116 7.38 11.73 -27.41
CA GLY A 116 8.60 11.30 -28.11
C GLY A 116 8.53 11.59 -29.62
N ASN A 117 9.69 11.71 -30.28
CA ASN A 117 9.79 11.94 -31.72
C ASN A 117 9.35 10.74 -32.60
N SER A 118 9.10 9.57 -32.00
CA SER A 118 8.50 8.43 -32.68
C SER A 118 6.97 8.50 -32.55
N ASN A 119 6.24 7.92 -33.50
CA ASN A 119 4.77 7.76 -33.43
C ASN A 119 4.28 6.98 -32.17
N THR A 120 5.20 6.54 -31.32
CA THR A 120 4.94 5.97 -30.01
C THR A 120 5.07 7.05 -28.94
N SER A 121 3.96 7.34 -28.28
CA SER A 121 3.93 8.24 -27.12
C SER A 121 4.63 7.54 -25.95
N PHE A 122 5.93 7.75 -25.78
CA PHE A 122 6.64 7.34 -24.57
C PHE A 122 6.39 8.38 -23.48
N PHE A 123 5.82 7.95 -22.36
CA PHE A 123 5.65 8.81 -21.19
C PHE A 123 6.97 8.87 -20.43
N ASP A 124 7.75 9.93 -20.66
CA ASP A 124 8.89 10.23 -19.81
C ASP A 124 8.39 10.84 -18.49
N LEU A 125 8.09 9.97 -17.51
CA LEU A 125 7.61 10.36 -16.20
C LEU A 125 8.75 11.04 -15.45
N ASN A 126 8.92 12.35 -15.68
CA ASN A 126 9.81 13.15 -14.86
C ASN A 126 9.14 13.40 -13.51
N ILE A 127 9.43 12.53 -12.55
CA ILE A 127 8.86 12.59 -11.21
C ILE A 127 9.55 13.69 -10.42
N ASN A 128 9.15 14.94 -10.65
CA ASN A 128 9.60 16.06 -9.82
C ASN A 128 8.85 16.12 -8.47
N LYS A 129 7.72 15.41 -8.34
CA LYS A 129 6.92 15.32 -7.11
C LYS A 129 6.03 14.06 -7.12
N LEU A 130 6.52 12.96 -6.55
CA LEU A 130 5.70 11.78 -6.26
C LEU A 130 4.84 12.11 -5.02
N SER A 131 3.56 12.41 -5.21
CA SER A 131 2.59 12.39 -4.11
C SER A 131 2.03 10.97 -4.00
N SER A 132 2.55 10.20 -3.05
CA SER A 132 2.03 8.86 -2.79
C SER A 132 0.67 8.94 -2.10
N ASN A 133 -0.40 8.67 -2.84
CA ASN A 133 -1.77 8.63 -2.30
C ASN A 133 -2.15 7.33 -1.56
N ASN A 134 -1.16 6.53 -1.13
CA ASN A 134 -1.35 5.58 -0.03
C ASN A 134 -1.07 6.24 1.31
N SER A 135 -1.62 7.43 1.49
CA SER A 135 -1.51 8.12 2.75
C SER A 135 -2.51 7.48 3.74
N THR A 136 -2.02 6.58 4.58
CA THR A 136 -1.99 6.99 5.98
C THR A 136 -1.28 8.34 5.96
N LEU A 137 -2.04 9.44 5.75
CA LEU A 137 -1.49 10.78 5.81
C LEU A 137 -0.79 10.79 7.14
N SER A 138 0.54 10.75 7.11
CA SER A 138 1.35 11.11 8.25
C SER A 138 1.04 12.58 8.42
N MET A 139 -0.09 12.83 9.09
CA MET A 139 -0.52 14.16 9.44
C MET A 139 0.58 14.61 10.36
N SER A 140 1.44 15.50 9.87
CA SER A 140 2.40 16.18 10.72
C SER A 140 1.56 17.00 11.68
N CYS A 141 1.43 16.50 12.92
CA CYS A 141 0.76 17.22 13.98
C CYS A 141 1.58 18.49 14.23
N THR A 142 1.06 19.64 13.85
CA THR A 142 1.65 20.94 14.21
C THR A 142 1.23 21.32 15.64
N SER A 143 0.05 20.85 16.05
CA SER A 143 -0.50 20.99 17.40
C SER A 143 -1.04 19.64 17.91
N GLY A 144 -0.85 19.34 19.20
CA GLY A 144 -1.06 18.01 19.77
C GLY A 144 0.16 17.08 19.64
N GLY A 145 -0.06 15.76 19.63
CA GLY A 145 1.00 14.75 19.53
C GLY A 145 0.85 13.60 20.52
N THR A 146 1.79 12.64 20.50
CA THR A 146 1.76 11.45 21.38
C THR A 146 1.62 11.86 22.84
N GLY A 147 0.50 11.51 23.47
CA GLY A 147 0.20 11.84 24.87
C GLY A 147 -0.84 12.95 25.04
N ALA A 148 -1.06 13.81 24.04
CA ALA A 148 -2.10 14.83 24.07
C ALA A 148 -3.50 14.19 23.98
N THR A 149 -4.41 14.57 24.87
CA THR A 149 -5.83 14.15 24.83
C THR A 149 -6.71 15.18 24.13
N GLU A 150 -6.20 16.37 23.84
CA GLU A 150 -6.92 17.42 23.13
C GLU A 150 -5.96 18.25 22.28
N CYS A 151 -6.46 18.81 21.18
CA CYS A 151 -5.76 19.84 20.42
C CYS A 151 -6.78 20.74 19.70
N SER A 152 -6.37 21.97 19.43
CA SER A 152 -7.15 22.92 18.64
C SER A 152 -6.23 23.78 17.79
N VAL A 153 -6.68 24.12 16.58
CA VAL A 153 -5.99 24.96 15.62
C VAL A 153 -6.98 25.94 15.00
N ASN A 154 -6.57 27.20 14.83
CA ASN A 154 -7.38 28.24 14.19
C ASN A 154 -6.56 28.82 13.03
N SER A 155 -7.14 28.83 11.84
CA SER A 155 -6.55 29.47 10.66
C SER A 155 -7.43 30.63 10.22
N THR A 156 -6.80 31.76 9.91
CA THR A 156 -7.47 32.95 9.38
C THR A 156 -7.09 33.08 7.91
N ILE A 157 -7.96 32.63 7.02
CA ILE A 157 -7.78 32.77 5.57
C ILE A 157 -8.71 33.89 5.10
N GLY A 158 -8.20 35.12 5.09
CA GLY A 158 -9.00 36.32 4.78
C GLY A 158 -9.92 36.74 5.93
N PRO A 159 -11.14 37.25 5.67
CA PRO A 159 -12.08 37.68 6.72
C PRO A 159 -12.81 36.50 7.41
N VAL A 160 -12.56 35.26 6.98
CA VAL A 160 -13.22 34.07 7.53
C VAL A 160 -12.24 33.33 8.44
N SER A 161 -12.64 33.13 9.69
CA SER A 161 -11.91 32.29 10.64
C SER A 161 -12.43 30.86 10.54
N THR A 162 -11.53 29.91 10.27
CA THR A 162 -11.82 28.47 10.31
C THR A 162 -11.02 27.85 11.44
N GLY A 163 -11.70 27.19 12.37
CA GLY A 163 -11.08 26.53 13.51
C GLY A 163 -11.45 25.06 13.56
N CYS A 164 -10.58 24.27 14.18
CA CYS A 164 -10.80 22.87 14.42
C CYS A 164 -10.33 22.51 15.84
N GLN A 165 -11.11 21.69 16.55
CA GLN A 165 -10.79 21.19 17.89
C GLN A 165 -11.19 19.72 18.00
N VAL A 166 -10.36 18.92 18.67
CA VAL A 166 -10.67 17.52 18.98
C VAL A 166 -10.26 17.18 20.41
N SER A 167 -11.05 16.32 21.06
CA SER A 167 -10.72 15.67 22.32
C SER A 167 -10.83 14.16 22.13
N CYS A 168 -9.81 13.41 22.53
CA CYS A 168 -9.62 12.00 22.24
C CYS A 168 -9.67 11.15 23.51
N GLY A 169 -10.35 10.02 23.42
CA GLY A 169 -10.44 9.05 24.50
C GLY A 169 -9.15 8.24 24.71
N THR A 170 -9.17 7.38 25.72
CA THR A 170 -8.06 6.46 26.03
C THR A 170 -7.70 5.59 24.83
N GLY A 171 -6.40 5.40 24.59
CA GLY A 171 -5.89 4.63 23.43
C GLY A 171 -5.65 5.48 22.17
N TYR A 172 -5.95 6.77 22.20
CA TYR A 172 -5.71 7.71 21.11
C TYR A 172 -4.92 8.92 21.61
N TYR A 173 -4.32 9.66 20.67
CA TYR A 173 -3.78 10.98 20.92
C TYR A 173 -4.39 12.00 19.94
N ALA A 174 -4.57 13.23 20.39
CA ALA A 174 -5.09 14.32 19.58
C ALA A 174 -3.97 14.86 18.69
N CYS A 175 -4.27 14.99 17.40
CA CYS A 175 -3.36 15.55 16.39
C CYS A 175 -4.11 16.57 15.55
N CYS A 176 -3.56 17.77 15.44
CA CYS A 176 -4.11 18.87 14.68
C CYS A 176 -3.03 19.43 13.74
N ASN A 177 -3.43 19.84 12.55
CA ASN A 177 -2.55 20.44 11.55
C ASN A 177 -3.06 21.84 11.19
N ASP A 178 -2.25 22.87 11.50
CA ASP A 178 -2.57 24.29 11.33
C ASP A 178 -2.71 24.66 9.85
N ASP A 179 -1.88 24.08 8.97
CA ASP A 179 -1.88 24.39 7.54
C ASP A 179 -3.18 23.96 6.86
N THR A 180 -3.75 22.85 7.31
CA THR A 180 -4.96 22.25 6.72
C THR A 180 -6.21 22.44 7.58
N THR A 181 -6.07 22.94 8.81
CA THR A 181 -7.16 23.07 9.80
C THR A 181 -7.89 21.72 10.04
N VAL A 182 -7.14 20.62 10.04
CA VAL A 182 -7.67 19.26 10.26
C VAL A 182 -7.25 18.74 11.63
N CYS A 183 -8.19 18.19 12.39
CA CYS A 183 -7.94 17.52 13.67
C CYS A 183 -8.43 16.09 13.64
N LYS A 184 -7.65 15.17 14.19
CA LYS A 184 -7.99 13.75 14.27
C LYS A 184 -7.48 13.14 15.57
N CYS A 185 -8.22 12.14 16.04
CA CYS A 185 -7.72 11.19 17.02
C CYS A 185 -6.92 10.13 16.29
N ILE A 186 -5.61 10.10 16.52
CA ILE A 186 -4.74 9.07 15.99
C ILE A 186 -4.64 7.98 17.05
N ALA A 187 -4.92 6.73 16.68
CA ALA A 187 -4.71 5.61 17.59
C ALA A 187 -3.26 5.68 18.07
N LYS A 188 -3.05 5.64 19.40
CA LYS A 188 -1.70 5.40 19.92
C LYS A 188 -1.31 4.07 19.30
N SER A 189 -0.45 4.09 18.28
CA SER A 189 0.32 2.91 17.95
C SER A 189 0.92 2.55 19.29
N LYS A 190 0.50 1.40 19.84
CA LYS A 190 1.15 0.85 21.01
C LYS A 190 2.60 0.89 20.58
N SER A 191 3.38 1.80 21.16
CA SER A 191 4.82 1.76 21.02
C SER A 191 5.17 0.51 21.81
N ILE A 192 4.92 -0.63 21.19
CA ILE A 192 5.62 -1.86 21.42
C ILE A 192 7.02 -1.33 21.25
N SER A 193 7.70 -1.05 22.37
CA SER A 193 9.15 -0.99 22.38
C SER A 193 9.52 -2.25 21.63
N GLN A 194 9.83 -2.11 20.34
CA GLN A 194 9.87 -3.25 19.43
C GLN A 194 10.83 -4.20 20.12
N GLU A 195 10.31 -5.30 20.66
CA GLU A 195 11.12 -6.23 21.43
C GLU A 195 12.09 -6.80 20.42
N ARG A 196 13.26 -6.20 20.29
CA ARG A 196 14.24 -6.62 19.31
C ARG A 196 15.08 -7.66 19.96
N PHE A 197 15.14 -8.82 19.33
CA PHE A 197 16.06 -9.85 19.73
C PHE A 197 17.45 -9.45 19.26
N SER A 198 18.41 -9.40 20.17
CA SER A 198 19.83 -9.38 19.82
C SER A 198 20.30 -10.82 19.65
N LEU A 199 21.09 -11.10 18.63
CA LEU A 199 21.57 -12.44 18.34
C LEU A 199 23.09 -12.50 18.47
N MET A 200 23.57 -13.56 19.11
CA MET A 200 25.00 -13.88 19.19
C MET A 200 25.22 -15.31 18.69
N ILE A 201 26.07 -15.48 17.69
CA ILE A 201 26.43 -16.80 17.17
C ILE A 201 27.62 -17.32 17.96
N ASN A 202 27.56 -18.58 18.41
CA ASN A 202 28.68 -19.31 18.98
C ASN A 202 29.07 -20.47 18.04
N PRO A 203 30.02 -20.25 17.11
CA PRO A 203 30.39 -21.25 16.12
C PRO A 203 30.96 -22.54 16.72
N THR A 204 31.68 -22.47 17.84
CA THR A 204 32.31 -23.66 18.46
C THR A 204 31.29 -24.64 19.04
N LYS A 205 30.07 -24.20 19.33
CA LYS A 205 29.01 -25.04 19.90
C LYS A 205 27.84 -25.28 18.95
N ASP A 206 27.90 -24.73 17.74
CA ASP A 206 26.78 -24.69 16.81
C ASP A 206 25.49 -24.17 17.45
N LEU A 207 25.59 -23.05 18.17
CA LEU A 207 24.45 -22.42 18.87
C LEU A 207 24.29 -20.96 18.46
N ILE A 208 23.03 -20.55 18.28
CA ILE A 208 22.64 -19.14 18.25
C ILE A 208 22.00 -18.81 19.61
N LYS A 209 22.51 -17.78 20.27
CA LYS A 209 21.91 -17.23 21.48
C LYS A 209 21.09 -15.99 21.15
N PHE A 210 19.92 -15.87 21.75
CA PHE A 210 19.03 -14.73 21.61
C PHE A 210 18.92 -14.00 22.96
N GLU A 211 19.08 -12.69 22.94
CA GLU A 211 18.80 -11.81 24.07
C GLU A 211 17.53 -11.00 23.78
N GLY A 212 16.61 -10.96 24.72
CA GLY A 212 15.30 -10.33 24.57
C GLY A 212 14.33 -10.81 25.65
N SER A 213 13.04 -10.50 25.46
CA SER A 213 11.95 -10.93 26.33
C SER A 213 10.94 -11.79 25.57
N ASN A 214 10.06 -12.48 26.30
CA ASN A 214 8.88 -13.14 25.75
C ASN A 214 9.12 -14.16 24.62
N PHE A 215 10.23 -14.89 24.67
CA PHE A 215 10.60 -15.91 23.66
C PHE A 215 9.44 -16.86 23.31
N ALA A 216 8.68 -17.32 24.31
CA ALA A 216 7.57 -18.25 24.14
C ALA A 216 6.42 -17.76 23.24
N LYS A 217 6.32 -16.45 22.96
CA LYS A 217 5.30 -15.87 22.06
C LYS A 217 5.75 -15.81 20.61
N HIS A 218 7.05 -15.97 20.37
CA HIS A 218 7.65 -15.77 19.06
C HIS A 218 8.02 -17.11 18.43
N LYS A 219 8.03 -17.14 17.10
CA LYS A 219 8.50 -18.26 16.29
C LYS A 219 9.63 -17.78 15.40
N ILE A 220 10.50 -18.70 14.99
CA ILE A 220 11.60 -18.41 14.08
C ILE A 220 11.60 -19.37 12.89
N ARG A 221 11.92 -18.82 11.72
CA ARG A 221 12.29 -19.56 10.52
C ARG A 221 13.69 -19.18 10.08
N ILE A 222 14.41 -20.12 9.48
CA ILE A 222 15.73 -19.88 8.90
C ILE A 222 15.74 -20.42 7.46
N PHE A 223 16.16 -19.58 6.54
CA PHE A 223 16.20 -19.83 5.09
C PHE A 223 17.63 -19.71 4.58
N ASN A 224 18.01 -20.49 3.58
CA ASN A 224 19.23 -20.24 2.82
C ASN A 224 19.01 -19.15 1.75
N MET A 225 20.08 -18.81 1.02
CA MET A 225 20.03 -17.80 -0.06
C MET A 225 19.13 -18.17 -1.25
N ASN A 226 18.74 -19.45 -1.39
CA ASN A 226 17.82 -19.91 -2.43
C ASN A 226 16.35 -19.88 -1.95
N GLY A 227 16.09 -19.47 -0.71
CA GLY A 227 14.76 -19.48 -0.10
C GLY A 227 14.33 -20.85 0.46
N GLU A 228 15.22 -21.84 0.47
CA GLU A 228 14.94 -23.14 1.07
C GLU A 228 14.98 -23.04 2.60
N MET A 229 14.00 -23.63 3.26
CA MET A 229 13.80 -23.51 4.70
C MET A 229 14.54 -24.64 5.45
N PHE A 230 15.37 -24.30 6.42
CA PHE A 230 16.14 -25.25 7.24
C PHE A 230 15.55 -25.43 8.64
N ILE A 231 14.98 -24.35 9.19
CA ILE A 231 14.27 -24.36 10.46
C ILE A 231 12.89 -23.77 10.20
N ASP A 232 11.83 -24.51 10.54
CA ASP A 232 10.45 -24.08 10.34
C ASP A 232 9.68 -24.00 11.66
N ASN A 233 9.08 -22.83 11.92
CA ASN A 233 8.06 -22.61 12.94
C ASN A 233 8.40 -23.07 14.36
N ILE A 234 9.68 -23.07 14.72
CA ILE A 234 10.09 -23.44 16.08
C ILE A 234 9.79 -22.25 17.00
N VAL A 235 9.19 -22.54 18.15
CA VAL A 235 9.00 -21.54 19.23
C VAL A 235 10.38 -21.03 19.63
N LEU A 236 10.55 -19.72 19.64
CA LEU A 236 11.83 -19.11 19.96
C LEU A 236 12.21 -19.47 21.39
N THR A 237 13.46 -19.86 21.57
CA THR A 237 14.11 -20.10 22.85
C THR A 237 15.32 -19.17 22.96
N ASN A 238 15.92 -19.09 24.15
CA ASN A 238 17.16 -18.34 24.35
C ASN A 238 18.33 -18.93 23.53
N GLU A 239 18.28 -20.21 23.17
CA GLU A 239 19.31 -20.87 22.37
C GLU A 239 18.69 -21.77 21.30
N ILE A 240 19.25 -21.75 20.08
CA ILE A 240 18.87 -22.64 18.97
C ILE A 240 20.10 -23.38 18.46
N ASN A 241 19.98 -24.70 18.33
CA ASN A 241 21.00 -25.55 17.73
C ASN A 241 21.00 -25.41 16.20
N ILE A 242 22.16 -25.09 15.65
CA ILE A 242 22.39 -24.89 14.22
C ILE A 242 23.41 -25.87 13.63
N SER A 243 23.67 -27.00 14.29
CA SER A 243 24.63 -28.03 13.83
C SER A 243 24.30 -28.64 12.47
N LYS A 244 23.05 -28.49 12.01
CA LYS A 244 22.61 -28.94 10.68
C LYS A 244 22.86 -27.90 9.58
N LEU A 245 23.23 -26.67 9.93
CA LEU A 245 23.51 -25.64 8.94
C LEU A 245 24.94 -25.81 8.43
N THR A 246 25.10 -25.81 7.11
CA THR A 246 26.43 -25.81 6.49
C THR A 246 26.98 -24.38 6.43
N PRO A 247 28.29 -24.20 6.25
CA PRO A 247 28.88 -22.87 6.07
C PRO A 247 28.24 -22.13 4.90
N ASN A 248 27.43 -21.12 5.19
CA ASN A 248 26.74 -20.29 4.21
C ASN A 248 26.14 -19.03 4.87
N ILE A 249 25.51 -18.19 4.07
CA ILE A 249 24.63 -17.12 4.52
C ILE A 249 23.20 -17.65 4.62
N TYR A 250 22.55 -17.29 5.72
CA TYR A 250 21.14 -17.58 5.95
C TYR A 250 20.39 -16.29 6.32
N ILE A 251 19.09 -16.28 6.04
CA ILE A 251 18.17 -15.25 6.49
C ILE A 251 17.30 -15.86 7.58
N TYR A 252 17.15 -15.17 8.70
CA TYR A 252 16.23 -15.56 9.76
C TYR A 252 15.04 -14.62 9.81
N HIS A 253 13.87 -15.15 10.16
CA HIS A 253 12.65 -14.40 10.36
C HIS A 253 12.04 -14.79 11.71
N ILE A 254 12.00 -13.84 12.65
CA ILE A 254 11.32 -13.98 13.96
C ILE A 254 9.98 -13.28 13.84
N TYR A 255 8.90 -13.94 14.24
CA TYR A 255 7.55 -13.36 14.14
C TYR A 255 6.61 -13.86 15.25
N ASP A 256 5.52 -13.15 15.47
CA ASP A 256 4.45 -13.57 16.41
C ASP A 256 3.04 -13.50 15.78
N GLU A 257 2.02 -13.93 16.53
CA GLU A 257 0.62 -13.90 16.08
C GLU A 257 0.00 -12.49 16.08
N ASN A 258 0.66 -11.51 16.69
CA ASN A 258 0.20 -10.12 16.77
C ASN A 258 0.79 -9.25 15.63
N GLY A 259 1.49 -9.85 14.68
CA GLY A 259 2.11 -9.16 13.55
C GLY A 259 3.47 -8.54 13.87
N TYR A 260 4.13 -8.94 14.96
CA TYR A 260 5.55 -8.64 15.14
C TYR A 260 6.36 -9.42 14.10
N GLU A 261 7.33 -8.73 13.48
CA GLU A 261 8.31 -9.33 12.57
C GLU A 261 9.69 -8.69 12.79
N GLN A 262 10.73 -9.53 12.82
CA GLN A 262 12.13 -9.14 12.79
C GLN A 262 12.88 -10.05 11.83
N GLU A 263 13.56 -9.45 10.86
CA GLU A 263 14.43 -10.15 9.90
C GLU A 263 15.90 -9.86 10.20
N GLY A 264 16.76 -10.81 9.91
CA GLY A 264 18.19 -10.52 9.81
C GLY A 264 18.99 -11.63 9.14
N LYS A 265 20.31 -11.46 9.17
CA LYS A 265 21.26 -12.33 8.47
C LYS A 265 22.11 -13.12 9.46
N LEU A 266 22.31 -14.39 9.17
CA LEU A 266 23.26 -15.27 9.84
C LEU A 266 24.38 -15.61 8.86
N ILE A 267 25.61 -15.63 9.35
CA ILE A 267 26.79 -16.02 8.56
C ILE A 267 27.46 -17.16 9.30
N ILE A 268 27.38 -18.36 8.75
CA ILE A 268 28.03 -19.55 9.28
C ILE A 268 29.36 -19.73 8.53
N LYS A 269 30.46 -19.78 9.27
CA LYS A 269 31.81 -19.97 8.74
C LYS A 269 32.38 -21.30 9.24
N ASN A 270 33.26 -21.90 8.45
CA ASN A 270 34.14 -22.99 8.90
C ASN A 270 35.06 -22.52 10.04
#